data_AF-A0A529MD91-F1
#
_entry.id   AF-A0A529MD91-F1
#
_cell.length_a   1.000
_cell.length_b   1.000
_cell.length_c   1.000
_cell.angle_alpha   90.00
_cell.angle_beta   90.00
_cell.angle_gamma   90.00
#
_symmetry.space_group_name_H-M   'P 1'
#
loop_
_entity.id
_entity.type
_entity.pdbx_description
1 polymer ?
#
loop_
_entity_poly.entity_id
_entity_poly.type
_entity_poly.pdbx_seq_one_letter_code
_entity_poly.pdbx_strand_id
1 'polypeptide(L)'
;NGVATVVAKLFLQAGADFAFFGEKDFQQLQLVRRLVRDLDIPITIVPCPTVREADGLALSSRNVRLSPAQRAIAPKLASVLLD
;
A
#
# COMPACT_ATOMS: atom_id res chain seq x y z
N ASN A 1 -14.76 -1.56 -3.67
CA ASN A 1 -15.51 -2.67 -3.04
C ASN A 1 -14.70 -3.95 -2.86
N GLY A 2 -13.94 -4.45 -3.85
CA GLY A 2 -13.21 -5.73 -3.69
C GLY A 2 -12.17 -5.80 -2.56
N VAL A 3 -11.36 -4.74 -2.37
CA VAL A 3 -10.29 -4.72 -1.33
C VAL A 3 -10.87 -4.87 0.08
N ALA A 4 -11.91 -4.11 0.42
CA ALA A 4 -12.53 -4.18 1.75
C ALA A 4 -13.03 -5.59 2.07
N THR A 5 -13.72 -6.22 1.11
CA THR A 5 -14.27 -7.57 1.28
C THR A 5 -13.17 -8.61 1.50
N VAL A 6 -12.12 -8.62 0.67
CA VAL A 6 -11.05 -9.62 0.81
C VAL A 6 -10.23 -9.39 2.08
N VAL A 7 -9.94 -8.13 2.44
CA VAL A 7 -9.19 -7.80 3.66
C VAL A 7 -9.96 -8.22 4.91
N ALA A 8 -11.26 -7.92 4.99
CA ALA A 8 -12.09 -8.34 6.12
C ALA A 8 -12.11 -9.87 6.27
N LYS A 9 -12.27 -10.60 5.17
CA LYS A 9 -12.21 -12.07 5.18
C LYS A 9 -10.87 -12.58 5.69
N LEU A 10 -9.76 -12.00 5.23
CA LEU A 10 -8.42 -12.41 5.65
C LEU A 10 -8.18 -12.10 7.13
N PHE A 11 -8.61 -10.95 7.65
CA PHE A 11 -8.45 -10.62 9.08
C PHE A 11 -9.21 -11.60 9.98
N LEU A 12 -10.47 -11.89 9.66
CA LEU A 12 -11.28 -12.84 10.43
C LEU A 12 -10.74 -14.27 10.40
N GLN A 13 -10.08 -14.66 9.31
CA GLN A 13 -9.46 -15.99 9.17
C GLN A 13 -8.07 -16.08 9.81
N ALA A 14 -7.27 -15.02 9.72
CA ALA A 14 -5.90 -15.03 10.19
C ALA A 14 -5.79 -14.94 11.72
N GLY A 15 -6.73 -14.27 12.39
CA GLY A 15 -6.68 -14.05 13.84
C GLY A 15 -5.42 -13.31 14.30
N ALA A 16 -4.82 -12.50 13.42
CA ALA A 16 -3.59 -11.79 13.68
C ALA A 16 -3.82 -10.55 14.55
N ASP A 17 -2.86 -10.23 15.42
CA ASP A 17 -2.89 -9.02 16.24
C ASP A 17 -2.47 -7.75 15.45
N PHE A 18 -1.63 -7.93 14.42
CA PHE A 18 -1.07 -6.86 13.62
C PHE A 18 -1.20 -7.15 12.13
N ALA A 19 -1.49 -6.11 11.34
CA ALA A 19 -1.38 -6.16 9.89
C ALA A 19 -0.62 -4.94 9.34
N PHE A 20 0.31 -5.22 8.44
CA PHE A 20 1.25 -4.24 7.90
C PHE A 20 0.81 -3.80 6.50
N PHE A 21 0.61 -2.49 6.33
CA PHE A 21 0.17 -1.90 5.06
C PHE A 21 1.11 -0.78 4.64
N GLY A 22 1.58 -0.82 3.39
CA GLY A 22 2.47 0.19 2.83
C GLY A 22 1.77 1.53 2.61
N GLU A 23 2.41 2.63 3.01
CA GLU A 23 1.95 4.00 2.81
C GLU A 23 1.85 4.40 1.33
N LYS A 24 2.58 3.69 0.46
CA LYS A 24 2.52 3.84 -1.00
C LYS A 24 1.07 3.78 -1.52
N ASP A 25 0.26 2.89 -0.95
CA ASP A 25 -1.16 2.76 -1.28
C ASP A 25 -2.00 3.53 -0.24
N PHE A 26 -1.78 4.85 -0.13
CA PHE A 26 -2.31 5.70 0.95
C PHE A 26 -3.83 5.58 1.15
N GLN A 27 -4.60 5.61 0.06
CA GLN A 27 -6.06 5.47 0.13
C GLN A 27 -6.48 4.09 0.66
N GLN A 28 -5.78 3.02 0.29
CA GLN A 28 -6.04 1.69 0.82
C GLN A 28 -5.76 1.64 2.32
N LEU A 29 -4.64 2.21 2.77
CA LEU A 29 -4.31 2.27 4.20
C LEU A 29 -5.40 2.99 5.01
N GLN A 30 -5.87 4.16 4.55
CA GLN A 30 -6.95 4.88 5.24
C GLN A 30 -8.27 4.08 5.23
N LEU A 31 -8.59 3.44 4.10
CA LEU A 31 -9.76 2.57 3.99
C LEU A 31 -9.69 1.41 4.98
N VAL A 32 -8.55 0.72 5.08
CA VAL A 32 -8.40 -0.43 5.98
C VAL A 32 -8.46 0.00 7.45
N ARG A 33 -7.84 1.14 7.81
CA ARG A 33 -7.99 1.73 9.15
C ARG A 33 -9.45 2.03 9.49
N ARG A 34 -10.20 2.59 8.53
CA ARG A 34 -11.64 2.85 8.68
C ARG A 34 -12.43 1.57 8.84
N LEU A 35 -12.15 0.57 8.00
CA LEU A 35 -12.81 -0.74 8.01
C LEU A 35 -12.68 -1.44 9.37
N VAL A 36 -11.46 -1.52 9.89
CA VAL A 36 -11.17 -2.17 11.18
C VAL A 36 -11.89 -1.48 12.34
N ARG A 37 -11.86 -0.14 12.35
CA ARG A 37 -12.57 0.64 13.38
C ARG A 37 -14.08 0.47 13.28
N ASP A 38 -14.64 0.58 12.09
CA ASP A 38 -16.10 0.61 11.92
C ASP A 38 -16.75 -0.76 12.10
N LEU A 39 -15.98 -1.84 11.97
CA LEU A 39 -16.45 -3.22 12.14
C LEU A 39 -15.91 -3.91 13.39
N ASP A 40 -15.31 -3.14 14.31
CA ASP A 40 -14.76 -3.64 15.57
C ASP A 40 -13.82 -4.85 15.41
N ILE A 41 -13.03 -4.88 14.33
CA ILE A 41 -12.09 -5.97 14.07
C ILE A 41 -10.88 -5.78 15.00
N PRO A 42 -10.50 -6.76 15.84
CA PRO A 42 -9.45 -6.57 16.85
C PRO A 42 -8.05 -6.73 16.25
N ILE A 43 -7.67 -5.87 15.30
CA ILE A 43 -6.35 -5.88 14.67
C ILE A 43 -5.73 -4.48 14.63
N THR A 44 -4.43 -4.39 14.88
CA THR A 44 -3.68 -3.13 14.80
C THR A 44 -3.11 -2.94 13.40
N ILE A 45 -3.48 -1.85 12.72
CA ILE A 45 -2.94 -1.51 11.40
C ILE A 45 -1.66 -0.70 11.52
N VAL A 46 -0.54 -1.31 11.13
CA VAL A 46 0.80 -0.71 11.18
C VAL A 46 1.15 -0.11 9.81
N PRO A 47 1.29 1.22 9.68
CA PRO A 47 1.75 1.83 8.44
C PRO A 47 3.23 1.53 8.21
N CYS A 48 3.59 1.19 6.98
CA CYS A 48 4.99 0.95 6.58
C CYS A 48 5.42 2.02 5.57
N PRO A 49 6.55 2.71 5.77
CA PRO A 49 7.05 3.72 4.84
C PRO A 49 7.14 3.22 3.39
N THR A 50 6.92 4.13 2.44
CA THR A 50 7.08 3.81 1.02
C THR A 50 8.55 3.48 0.73
N VAL A 51 8.84 2.22 0.42
CA VAL A 51 10.16 1.79 -0.05
C VAL A 51 10.34 2.16 -1.51
N ARG A 52 11.53 2.66 -1.85
CA ARG A 52 11.86 3.17 -3.19
C ARG A 52 13.11 2.45 -3.73
N GLU A 53 13.19 2.39 -5.05
CA GLU A 53 14.41 2.01 -5.76
C GLU A 53 15.49 3.10 -5.58
N ALA A 54 16.74 2.78 -5.96
CA ALA A 54 17.87 3.69 -5.79
C ALA A 54 17.68 5.05 -6.49
N ASP A 55 16.86 5.10 -7.54
CA ASP A 55 16.53 6.31 -8.28
C ASP A 55 15.25 7.03 -7.78
N GLY A 56 14.67 6.58 -6.67
CA GLY A 56 13.52 7.21 -6.02
C GLY A 56 12.15 6.72 -6.48
N LEU A 57 12.07 5.87 -7.52
CA LEU A 57 10.79 5.27 -7.93
C LEU A 57 10.24 4.37 -6.82
N ALA A 58 8.98 4.53 -6.44
CA ALA A 58 8.35 3.66 -5.45
C ALA A 58 8.32 2.20 -5.94
N LEU A 59 8.71 1.26 -5.07
CA LEU A 59 8.70 -0.16 -5.41
C LEU A 59 7.28 -0.64 -5.71
N SER A 60 7.15 -1.36 -6.82
CA SER A 60 5.88 -1.90 -7.28
C SER A 60 6.13 -3.09 -8.18
N SER A 61 5.41 -4.19 -7.95
CA SER A 61 5.43 -5.33 -8.88
C SER A 61 5.01 -4.94 -10.30
N ARG A 62 4.30 -3.82 -10.46
CA ARG A 62 3.92 -3.27 -11.77
C ARG A 62 5.07 -2.57 -12.50
N ASN A 63 6.18 -2.25 -11.85
CA ASN A 63 7.35 -1.63 -12.51
C ASN A 63 7.92 -2.53 -13.61
N VAL A 64 7.76 -3.86 -13.49
CA VAL A 64 8.14 -4.85 -14.52
C VAL A 64 7.43 -4.66 -15.86
N ARG A 65 6.31 -3.93 -15.86
CA ARG A 65 5.51 -3.67 -17.07
C ARG A 65 6.00 -2.46 -17.86
N LEU A 66 6.90 -1.67 -17.29
CA LEU A 66 7.43 -0.47 -17.93
C LEU A 66 8.43 -0.88 -19.02
N SER A 67 8.31 -0.29 -20.21
CA SER A 67 9.38 -0.35 -21.19
C SER A 67 10.62 0.41 -20.68
N PRO A 68 11.82 0.18 -21.25
CA PRO A 68 13.02 0.91 -20.84
C PRO A 68 12.84 2.44 -20.87
N ALA A 69 12.16 2.96 -21.90
CA ALA A 69 11.87 4.39 -22.02
C ALA A 69 10.90 4.89 -20.93
N GLN A 70 9.85 4.12 -20.61
CA GLN A 70 8.92 4.47 -19.54
C GLN A 70 9.59 4.41 -18.16
N ARG A 71 10.44 3.40 -17.93
CA ARG A 71 11.18 3.23 -16.67
C ARG A 71 12.15 4.38 -16.41
N ALA A 72 12.79 4.92 -17.45
CA ALA A 72 13.67 6.09 -17.31
C ALA A 72 12.93 7.36 -16.85
N ILE A 73 11.64 7.49 -17.17
CA ILE A 73 10.83 8.68 -16.83
C ILE A 73 10.08 8.50 -15.50
N ALA A 74 9.71 7.27 -15.14
CA ALA A 74 8.87 6.96 -13.98
C ALA A 74 9.34 7.58 -12.63
N PRO A 75 10.66 7.65 -12.30
CA PRO A 75 11.11 8.28 -11.05
C PRO A 75 10.74 9.76 -10.92
N LYS A 76 10.49 10.47 -12.03
CA LYS A 76 10.09 11.89 -12.00
C LYS A 76 8.78 12.14 -11.25
N LEU A 77 7.92 11.13 -11.12
CA LEU A 77 6.72 11.27 -10.29
C LEU A 77 7.10 11.49 -8.81
N ALA A 78 8.14 10.80 -8.34
CA ALA A 78 8.60 10.93 -6.97
C ALA A 78 9.23 12.31 -6.71
N SER A 79 10.02 12.84 -7.66
CA SER A 79 10.61 14.17 -7.49
C SER A 79 9.52 15.23 -7.35
N VAL A 80 8.53 15.26 -8.26
CA VAL A 80 7.45 16.27 -8.24
C VAL A 80 6.60 16.23 -6.96
N LEU A 81 6.45 15.07 -6.32
CA LEU A 81 5.64 14.94 -5.10
C LEU A 81 6.42 15.22 -3.80
N LEU A 82 7.76 15.22 -3.88
CA LEU A 82 8.65 15.34 -2.71
C LEU A 82 9.46 16.65 -2.71
N ASP A 83 9.51 17.35 -3.84
CA ASP A 83 9.96 18.74 -3.95
C ASP A 83 8.95 19.70 -3.28
#